data_AF-A0A9W5VUH8-F1
#
_entry.id   AF-A0A9W5VUH8-F1
#
_cell.length_a   1.000
_cell.length_b   1.000
_cell.length_c   1.000
_cell.angle_alpha   90.00
_cell.angle_beta   90.00
_cell.angle_gamma   90.00
#
_symmetry.space_group_name_H-M   'P 1'
#
loop_
_entity.id
_entity.type
_entity.pdbx_description
1 polymer ?
#
loop_
_entity_poly.entity_id
_entity_poly.type
_entity_poly.pdbx_seq_one_letter_code
_entity_poly.pdbx_strand_id
1 'polypeptide(L)' 'MLTMPEIHYIKHLRENDDLSISEIARKLGKNWRTVKKYADEEVY' A
#
# COMPACT_ATOMS: atom_id res chain seq x y z
N MET A 1 4.87 4.12 -12.12
CA MET A 1 4.29 2.80 -11.76
C MET A 1 5.00 2.31 -10.53
N LEU A 2 4.27 1.75 -9.57
CA LEU A 2 4.91 0.99 -8.49
C LEU A 2 5.41 -0.33 -9.04
N THR A 3 6.54 -0.77 -8.52
CA THR A 3 7.07 -2.10 -8.80
C THR A 3 6.22 -3.14 -8.06
N MET A 4 6.12 -4.36 -8.60
CA MET A 4 5.40 -5.45 -7.94
C MET A 4 5.80 -5.64 -6.46
N PRO A 5 7.10 -5.56 -6.09
CA PRO A 5 7.53 -5.58 -4.69
C PRO A 5 6.90 -4.49 -3.81
N GLU A 6 6.77 -3.25 -4.31
CA GLU A 6 6.15 -2.16 -3.55
C GLU A 6 4.64 -2.40 -3.34
N ILE A 7 3.95 -2.98 -4.33
CA ILE A 7 2.54 -3.34 -4.22
C ILE A 7 2.34 -4.45 -3.18
N HIS A 8 3.17 -5.51 -3.23
CA HIS A 8 3.15 -6.57 -2.23
C HIS A 8 3.46 -6.05 -0.84
N TYR A 9 4.41 -5.12 -0.71
CA TYR A 9 4.73 -4.52 0.58
C TYR A 9 3.58 -3.68 1.13
N ILE A 10 2.88 -2.90 0.28
CA ILE A 10 1.67 -2.16 0.67
C ILE A 10 0.57 -3.09 1.17
N LYS A 11 0.32 -4.21 0.48
CA LYS A 11 -0.67 -5.21 0.91
C LYS A 11 -0.28 -5.87 2.23
N HIS A 12 0.99 -6.26 2.36
CA HIS A 12 1.51 -6.86 3.58
C HIS A 12 1.32 -5.93 4.80
N LEU A 13 1.65 -4.64 4.65
CA LEU A 13 1.47 -3.64 5.72
C LEU A 13 0.00 -3.45 6.11
N ARG A 14 -0.95 -3.60 5.17
CA ARG A 14 -2.37 -3.47 5.46
C ARG A 14 -2.96 -4.72 6.09
N GLU A 15 -2.56 -5.89 5.64
CA GLU A 15 -3.11 -7.17 6.10
C GLU A 15 -2.45 -7.69 7.38
N ASN A 16 -1.15 -7.44 7.58
CA ASN A 16 -0.37 -8.02 8.68
C ASN A 16 -0.07 -7.03 9.81
N ASP A 17 0.19 -5.76 9.47
CA ASP A 17 0.52 -4.73 10.45
C ASP A 17 -0.72 -3.89 10.87
N ASP A 18 -1.89 -4.18 10.29
CA ASP A 18 -3.17 -3.46 10.51
C ASP A 18 -3.05 -1.93 10.34
N LEU A 19 -2.08 -1.50 9.53
CA LEU A 19 -1.75 -0.09 9.32
C LEU A 19 -2.80 0.57 8.43
N SER A 20 -3.18 1.79 8.80
CA SER A 20 -4.04 2.61 7.94
C SER A 20 -3.32 3.03 6.66
N ILE A 21 -4.07 3.25 5.58
CA ILE A 21 -3.54 3.78 4.31
C ILE A 21 -2.71 5.05 4.51
N SER A 22 -3.11 5.91 5.44
CA SER A 22 -2.41 7.16 5.76
C SER A 22 -1.04 6.92 6.39
N GLU A 23 -0.93 5.91 7.26
CA GLU A 23 0.34 5.50 7.87
C GLU A 23 1.26 4.84 6.85
N ILE A 24 0.73 3.96 5.99
CA ILE A 24 1.48 3.34 4.91
C ILE A 24 1.98 4.42 3.93
N ALA A 25 1.14 5.39 3.58
CA ALA A 25 1.50 6.53 2.73
C ALA A 25 2.64 7.37 3.33
N ARG A 26 2.58 7.64 4.65
CA ARG A 26 3.65 8.33 5.38
C ARG A 26 4.94 7.50 5.42
N LYS A 27 4.86 6.21 5.74
CA LYS A 27 5.99 5.28 5.83
C LYS A 27 6.72 5.14 4.50
N LEU A 28 5.97 5.10 3.39
CA LEU A 28 6.52 5.00 2.04
C LEU A 28 6.88 6.35 1.40
N GLY A 29 6.48 7.47 2.02
CA GLY A 29 6.62 8.80 1.43
C GLY A 29 5.84 8.97 0.12
N LYS A 30 4.73 8.25 -0.04
CA LYS A 30 3.92 8.23 -1.27
C LYS A 30 2.55 8.86 -1.06
N ASN A 31 1.91 9.24 -2.16
CA ASN A 31 0.56 9.75 -2.13
C ASN A 31 -0.41 8.67 -1.63
N TRP A 32 -1.24 9.01 -0.63
CA TRP A 32 -2.23 8.10 -0.06
C TRP A 32 -3.21 7.55 -1.09
N ARG A 33 -3.53 8.29 -2.16
CA ARG A 33 -4.40 7.79 -3.25
C ARG A 33 -3.73 6.66 -4.02
N THR A 34 -2.42 6.76 -4.25
CA THR A 34 -1.65 5.72 -4.90
C THR A 34 -1.60 4.48 -4.01
N VAL A 35 -1.25 4.65 -2.74
CA VAL A 35 -1.23 3.55 -1.77
C VAL A 35 -2.60 2.89 -1.65
N LYS A 36 -3.68 3.67 -1.54
CA LYS A 36 -5.05 3.17 -1.51
C LYS A 36 -5.37 2.32 -2.73
N LYS A 37 -5.06 2.82 -3.92
CA LYS A 37 -5.29 2.09 -5.17
C LYS A 37 -4.69 0.68 -5.12
N TYR A 38 -3.43 0.56 -4.72
CA TYR A 38 -2.72 -0.73 -4.73
C TYR A 38 -2.99 -1.60 -3.51
N ALA A 39 -3.43 -0.99 -2.40
CA ALA A 39 -3.88 -1.71 -1.21
C ALA A 39 -5.30 -2.29 -1.38
N ASP A 40 -6.19 -1.57 -2.06
CA ASP A 40 -7.58 -2.01 -2.34
C ASP A 40 -7.72 -2.77 -3.68
N GLU A 41 -6.78 -2.63 -4.63
CA GLU A 41 -6.78 -3.45 -5.86
C GLU A 41 -6.53 -4.91 -5.50
N GLU A 42 -7.59 -5.73 -5.53
CA GLU A 42 -7.46 -7.16 -5.76
C GLU A 42 -6.79 -7.34 -7.12
N VAL A 43 -5.53 -7.79 -7.10
CA VAL A 43 -4.85 -8.20 -8.32
C VAL A 43 -5.47 -9.54 -8.66
N TYR A 44 -6.38 -9.54 -9.64
CA TYR A 44 -6.99 -10.74 -10.23
C TYR A 44 -5.94 -11.74 -10.73
#